data_AF-A0A151IG16-F1
#
_entry.id   AF-A0A151IG16-F1
#
_cell.length_a   1.000
_cell.length_b   1.000
_cell.length_c   1.000
_cell.angle_alpha   90.00
_cell.angle_beta   90.00
_cell.angle_gamma   90.00
#
_symmetry.space_group_name_H-M   'P 1'
#
loop_
_entity.id
_entity.type
_entity.pdbx_description
1 polymer ?
#
loop_
_entity_poly.entity_id
_entity_poly.type
_entity_poly.pdbx_seq_one_letter_code
_entity_poly.pdbx_strand_id
1 'polypeptide(L)'
;PLCLQKNTRGSRQKAVDNLSQKFLKNFDPEHSEREKRKLYRRLNQSYRKHLYNEDGIFIRTSDDLCDCLSLDCPGCHFPCSKCTSSKCAHDCRNNRKWTYDSIHCEGTDPVIKNPLVLK
;
A
#
# COMPACT_ATOMS: atom_id res chain seq x y z
N PRO A 1 34.46 -13.85 60.78
CA PRO A 1 34.96 -13.53 59.42
C PRO A 1 34.16 -14.29 58.34
N LEU A 2 33.06 -13.70 57.87
CA LEU A 2 32.31 -14.19 56.71
C LEU A 2 32.75 -13.39 55.49
N CYS A 3 33.39 -14.05 54.54
CA CYS A 3 33.74 -13.43 53.26
C CYS A 3 32.46 -13.23 52.43
N LEU A 4 32.11 -11.98 52.14
CA LEU A 4 31.17 -11.65 51.08
C LEU A 4 31.91 -11.90 49.75
N GLN A 5 31.55 -12.99 49.07
CA GLN A 5 32.01 -13.29 47.72
C GLN A 5 31.63 -12.11 46.80
N LYS A 6 32.63 -11.29 46.46
CA LYS A 6 32.49 -10.21 45.48
C LYS A 6 32.42 -10.83 44.10
N ASN A 7 31.21 -11.16 43.67
CA ASN A 7 30.95 -11.70 42.34
C ASN A 7 31.35 -10.65 41.29
N THR A 8 32.39 -10.96 40.51
CA THR A 8 33.13 -9.99 39.70
C THR A 8 32.33 -9.56 38.47
N ARG A 9 31.98 -8.27 38.39
CA ARG A 9 31.31 -7.66 37.23
C ARG A 9 32.00 -7.97 35.89
N GLY A 10 33.32 -8.17 35.89
CA GLY A 10 34.12 -8.50 34.70
C GLY A 10 33.82 -9.87 34.08
N SER A 11 33.35 -10.85 34.85
CA SER A 11 33.01 -12.19 34.31
C SER A 11 31.70 -12.15 33.53
N ARG A 12 30.69 -11.41 34.03
CA ARG A 12 29.44 -11.18 33.30
C ARG A 12 29.68 -10.43 31.99
N GLN A 13 30.52 -9.39 32.00
CA GLN A 13 30.81 -8.63 30.78
C GLN A 13 31.45 -9.51 29.68
N LYS A 14 32.43 -10.33 30.04
CA LYS A 14 33.05 -11.26 29.08
C LYS A 14 32.07 -12.27 28.49
N ALA A 15 31.10 -12.73 29.27
CA ALA A 15 30.08 -13.66 28.78
C ALA A 15 29.12 -13.00 27.77
N VAL A 16 28.65 -11.77 28.03
CA VAL A 16 27.83 -11.02 27.07
C VAL A 16 28.61 -10.63 25.81
N ASP A 17 29.90 -10.30 25.94
CA ASP A 17 30.76 -10.00 24.80
C ASP A 17 30.98 -11.25 23.94
N ASN A 18 31.20 -12.41 24.55
CA ASN A 18 31.35 -13.69 23.83
C ASN A 18 30.07 -14.10 23.10
N LEU A 19 28.91 -13.91 23.73
CA LEU A 19 27.60 -14.17 23.12
C LEU A 19 27.34 -13.21 21.95
N SER A 20 27.69 -11.94 22.10
CA SER A 20 27.55 -10.92 21.06
C SER A 20 28.47 -11.20 19.86
N GLN A 21 29.72 -11.61 20.11
CA GLN A 21 30.67 -12.01 19.06
C GLN A 21 30.21 -13.25 18.29
N LYS A 22 29.60 -14.23 18.97
CA LYS A 22 29.00 -15.39 18.30
C LYS A 22 27.80 -15.01 17.44
N PHE A 23 26.99 -14.06 17.89
CA PHE A 23 25.82 -13.58 17.15
C PHE A 23 26.20 -12.74 15.91
N LEU A 24 27.22 -11.89 16.03
CA LEU A 24 27.66 -10.98 14.95
C LEU A 24 28.54 -11.67 13.89
N LYS A 25 29.11 -12.85 14.18
CA LYS A 25 30.04 -13.54 13.26
C LYS A 25 29.44 -13.88 11.89
N ASN A 26 28.13 -14.16 11.84
CA ASN A 26 27.39 -14.47 10.61
C ASN A 26 26.29 -13.43 10.34
N PHE A 27 26.32 -12.28 11.01
CA PHE A 27 25.34 -11.23 10.80
C PHE A 27 25.71 -10.48 9.52
N ASP A 28 24.99 -10.77 8.45
CA ASP A 28 25.06 -10.00 7.21
C ASP A 28 24.00 -8.88 7.26
N PRO A 29 24.42 -7.61 7.37
CA PRO A 29 23.49 -6.48 7.40
C PRO A 29 22.61 -6.42 6.15
N GLU A 30 23.12 -6.84 5.00
CA GLU A 30 22.48 -6.75 3.69
C GLU A 30 21.39 -7.83 3.50
N HIS A 31 21.57 -9.00 4.13
CA HIS A 31 20.64 -10.13 4.06
C HIS A 31 19.81 -10.36 5.34
N SER A 32 19.83 -9.41 6.28
CA SER A 32 19.07 -9.55 7.52
C SER A 32 17.57 -9.72 7.28
N GLU A 33 16.87 -10.44 8.17
CA GLU A 33 15.40 -10.58 8.13
C GLU A 33 14.67 -9.22 8.17
N ARG A 34 15.33 -8.19 8.71
CA ARG A 34 14.84 -6.81 8.64
C ARG A 34 14.93 -6.25 7.23
N GLU A 35 16.06 -6.40 6.56
CA GLU A 35 16.25 -5.95 5.18
C GLU A 35 15.37 -6.74 4.20
N LYS A 36 15.22 -8.07 4.39
CA LYS A 36 14.22 -8.86 3.64
C LYS A 36 12.81 -8.31 3.78
N ARG A 37 12.36 -7.99 5.00
CA ARG A 37 11.04 -7.37 5.23
C ARG A 37 10.91 -5.97 4.62
N LYS A 38 11.99 -5.19 4.53
CA LYS A 38 11.98 -3.91 3.81
C LYS A 38 11.90 -4.12 2.30
N LEU A 39 12.64 -5.09 1.76
CA LEU A 39 12.60 -5.46 0.35
C LEU A 39 11.19 -5.93 -0.06
N TYR A 40 10.61 -6.88 0.68
CA TYR A 40 9.23 -7.35 0.45
C TYR A 40 8.21 -6.22 0.52
N ARG A 41 8.35 -5.27 1.45
CA ARG A 41 7.49 -4.09 1.49
C ARG A 41 7.64 -3.21 0.26
N ARG A 42 8.87 -2.94 -0.20
CA ARG A 42 9.10 -2.17 -1.43
C ARG A 42 8.51 -2.86 -2.67
N LEU A 43 8.73 -4.16 -2.80
CA LEU A 43 8.20 -4.98 -3.91
C LEU A 43 6.66 -5.06 -3.88
N ASN A 44 6.06 -5.27 -2.71
CA ASN A 44 4.60 -5.36 -2.60
C ASN A 44 3.90 -3.99 -2.64
N GLN A 45 4.58 -2.91 -2.26
CA GLN A 45 4.04 -1.56 -2.37
C GLN A 45 3.99 -1.08 -3.82
N SER A 46 4.94 -1.49 -4.68
CA SER A 46 4.80 -1.31 -6.12
C SER A 46 3.67 -2.18 -6.71
N TYR A 47 3.44 -3.36 -6.11
CA TYR A 47 2.34 -4.25 -6.48
C TYR A 47 0.95 -3.83 -5.95
N ARG A 48 0.81 -2.67 -5.29
CA ARG A 48 -0.50 -2.00 -5.19
C ARG A 48 -0.87 -1.51 -6.59
N LYS A 49 -1.31 -2.48 -7.42
CA LYS A 49 -1.64 -2.31 -8.84
C LYS A 49 -2.59 -1.13 -8.94
N HIS A 50 -2.21 -0.16 -9.75
CA HIS A 50 -3.14 0.86 -10.19
C HIS A 50 -4.39 0.15 -10.71
N LEU A 51 -5.56 0.66 -10.34
CA LEU A 51 -6.83 0.13 -10.86
C LEU A 51 -7.10 0.69 -12.25
N TYR A 52 -6.59 1.90 -12.51
CA TYR A 52 -6.70 2.60 -13.76
C TYR A 52 -5.33 2.82 -14.40
N ASN A 53 -5.28 2.81 -15.73
CA ASN A 53 -4.08 3.11 -16.50
C ASN A 53 -3.87 4.63 -16.64
N GLU A 54 -2.89 5.03 -17.47
CA GLU A 54 -2.54 6.43 -17.72
C GLU A 54 -3.65 7.24 -18.41
N ASP A 55 -4.60 6.58 -19.07
CA ASP A 55 -5.74 7.19 -19.75
C ASP A 55 -7.02 7.21 -18.89
N GLY A 56 -6.94 6.68 -17.66
CA GLY A 56 -8.10 6.58 -16.77
C GLY A 56 -9.06 5.44 -17.12
N ILE A 57 -8.57 4.41 -17.84
CA ILE A 57 -9.29 3.17 -18.19
C ILE A 57 -9.04 2.11 -17.13
N PHE A 58 -10.07 1.38 -16.72
CA PHE A 58 -9.97 0.33 -15.70
C PHE A 58 -9.16 -0.86 -16.22
N ILE A 59 -8.02 -1.17 -15.62
CA ILE A 59 -7.02 -2.10 -16.18
C ILE A 59 -7.56 -3.53 -16.30
N ARG A 60 -8.36 -4.00 -15.35
CA ARG A 60 -8.79 -5.40 -15.30
C ARG A 60 -9.76 -5.76 -16.43
N THR A 61 -10.63 -4.82 -16.82
CA THR A 61 -11.70 -5.05 -17.81
C THR A 61 -11.53 -4.24 -19.08
N SER A 62 -10.58 -3.28 -19.09
CA SER A 62 -10.36 -2.32 -20.17
C SER A 62 -11.55 -1.38 -20.44
N ASP A 63 -12.39 -1.15 -19.43
CA ASP A 63 -13.56 -0.28 -19.55
C ASP A 63 -13.26 1.17 -19.15
N ASP A 64 -13.77 2.13 -19.93
CA ASP A 64 -13.71 3.58 -19.64
C ASP A 64 -14.90 4.04 -18.79
N LEU A 65 -15.01 3.51 -17.57
CA LEU A 65 -16.09 3.83 -16.63
C LEU A 65 -15.95 5.24 -16.05
N CYS A 66 -16.98 6.07 -16.25
CA CYS A 66 -17.07 7.39 -15.63
C CYS A 66 -17.23 7.27 -14.10
N ASP A 67 -16.76 8.26 -13.34
CA ASP A 67 -16.88 8.25 -11.87
C ASP A 67 -18.34 8.33 -11.37
N CYS A 68 -19.31 8.62 -12.24
CA CYS A 68 -20.74 8.45 -11.97
C CYS A 68 -21.23 6.99 -12.04
N LEU A 69 -20.32 6.03 -12.28
CA LEU A 69 -20.57 4.59 -12.39
C LEU A 69 -21.42 4.16 -13.61
N SER A 70 -21.51 5.01 -14.63
CA SER A 70 -22.13 4.68 -15.92
C SER A 70 -21.08 4.50 -17.03
N LEU A 71 -21.18 3.39 -17.76
CA LEU A 71 -20.28 3.04 -18.89
C LEU A 71 -20.58 3.88 -20.13
N ASP A 72 -21.85 4.15 -20.38
CA ASP A 72 -22.31 4.91 -21.56
C ASP A 72 -22.25 6.44 -21.33
N CYS A 73 -21.69 6.88 -20.20
CA CYS A 73 -21.58 8.30 -19.89
C CYS A 73 -20.52 8.95 -20.80
N PRO A 74 -20.88 9.97 -21.60
CA PRO A 74 -19.89 10.75 -22.36
C PRO A 74 -19.00 11.62 -21.45
N GLY A 75 -19.44 11.85 -20.22
CA GLY A 75 -18.80 12.69 -19.20
C GLY A 75 -19.80 13.65 -18.57
N CYS A 76 -19.98 13.54 -17.26
CA CYS A 76 -20.97 14.31 -16.49
C CYS A 76 -20.34 15.24 -15.45
N HIS A 77 -19.01 15.24 -15.33
CA HIS A 77 -18.27 16.07 -14.40
C HIS A 77 -17.62 17.26 -15.13
N PHE A 78 -17.19 18.25 -14.35
CA PHE A 78 -16.37 19.33 -14.89
C PHE A 78 -15.06 18.77 -15.47
N PRO A 79 -14.50 19.40 -16.52
CA PRO A 79 -13.24 18.98 -17.11
C PRO A 79 -12.13 18.87 -16.06
N CYS A 80 -11.49 17.71 -15.99
CA CYS A 80 -10.42 17.45 -15.05
C CYS A 80 -9.23 18.38 -15.30
N SER A 81 -8.70 19.01 -14.27
CA SER A 81 -7.51 19.87 -14.39
C SER A 81 -6.23 19.12 -14.77
N LYS A 82 -6.17 17.80 -14.56
CA LYS A 82 -4.99 16.95 -14.86
C LYS A 82 -5.03 16.33 -16.26
N CYS A 83 -6.19 15.82 -16.69
CA CYS A 83 -6.33 15.03 -17.91
C CYS A 83 -7.40 15.53 -18.88
N THR A 84 -8.03 16.68 -18.59
CA THR A 84 -9.11 17.35 -19.35
C THR A 84 -10.39 16.56 -19.58
N SER A 85 -10.42 15.26 -19.26
CA SER A 85 -11.62 14.42 -19.29
C SER A 85 -12.71 14.94 -18.37
N SER A 86 -13.96 14.91 -18.84
CA SER A 86 -15.19 15.17 -18.07
C SER A 86 -15.74 13.93 -17.35
N LYS A 87 -14.96 12.85 -17.27
CA LYS A 87 -15.33 11.60 -16.60
C LYS A 87 -14.72 11.42 -15.20
N CYS A 88 -13.82 12.30 -14.80
CA CYS A 88 -13.23 12.30 -13.46
C CYS A 88 -14.11 13.11 -12.50
N ALA A 89 -14.34 12.59 -11.29
CA ALA A 89 -14.97 13.35 -10.22
C ALA A 89 -13.92 14.25 -9.53
N HIS A 90 -13.84 14.19 -8.20
CA HIS A 90 -12.94 15.05 -7.42
C HIS A 90 -11.44 14.73 -7.61
N ASP A 91 -11.10 13.51 -8.01
CA ASP A 91 -9.73 13.10 -8.30
C ASP A 91 -9.63 12.43 -9.67
N CYS A 92 -8.50 12.64 -10.33
CA CYS A 92 -8.28 12.15 -11.69
C CYS A 92 -8.20 10.62 -11.73
N ARG A 93 -8.85 10.02 -12.72
CA ARG A 93 -8.83 8.56 -12.93
C ARG A 93 -7.46 8.05 -13.37
N ASN A 94 -6.65 8.87 -14.04
CA ASN A 94 -5.36 8.45 -14.59
C ASN A 94 -4.43 7.95 -13.47
N ASN A 95 -3.95 6.71 -13.59
CA ASN A 95 -3.11 6.02 -12.61
C ASN A 95 -3.72 5.98 -11.19
N ARG A 96 -5.04 6.04 -11.05
CA ARG A 96 -5.68 5.97 -9.74
C ARG A 96 -5.68 4.53 -9.19
N LYS A 97 -5.53 4.40 -7.87
CA LYS A 97 -5.44 3.11 -7.16
C LYS A 97 -6.75 2.70 -6.46
N TRP A 98 -7.80 3.50 -6.62
CA TRP A 98 -9.09 3.31 -5.99
C TRP A 98 -10.21 3.61 -6.98
N THR A 99 -11.39 3.06 -6.74
CA THR A 99 -12.63 3.33 -7.48
C THR A 99 -13.78 3.49 -6.49
N TYR A 100 -14.86 4.16 -6.89
CA TYR A 100 -16.09 4.18 -6.11
C TYR A 100 -16.75 2.80 -6.14
N ASP A 101 -17.22 2.31 -5.00
CA ASP A 101 -17.98 1.05 -4.94
C ASP A 101 -19.47 1.27 -5.20
N SER A 102 -20.01 2.39 -4.69
CA SER A 102 -21.39 2.79 -4.88
C SER A 102 -21.59 4.30 -4.67
N ILE A 103 -22.66 4.84 -5.23
CA ILE A 103 -23.13 6.21 -5.03
C ILE A 103 -24.50 6.16 -4.35
N HIS A 104 -24.63 6.89 -3.25
CA HIS A 104 -25.88 7.07 -2.52
C HIS A 104 -26.40 8.47 -2.78
N CYS A 105 -27.65 8.58 -3.22
CA CYS A 105 -28.31 9.86 -3.45
C CYS A 105 -29.15 10.22 -2.23
N GLU A 106 -28.91 11.36 -1.59
CA GLU A 106 -29.77 11.83 -0.52
C GLU A 106 -31.18 12.08 -1.05
N GLY A 107 -32.20 11.60 -0.33
CA GLY A 107 -33.61 11.77 -0.70
C GLY A 107 -34.11 10.87 -1.83
N THR A 108 -33.29 9.94 -2.35
CA THR A 108 -33.75 8.90 -3.28
C THR A 108 -33.19 7.54 -2.84
N ASP A 109 -34.02 6.50 -2.82
CA ASP A 109 -33.61 5.16 -2.39
C ASP A 109 -32.58 4.40 -3.28
N PRO A 110 -32.43 4.65 -4.60
CA PRO A 110 -31.56 3.82 -5.42
C PRO A 110 -30.08 4.09 -5.12
N VAL A 111 -29.36 2.98 -4.92
CA VAL A 111 -27.89 2.96 -4.81
C VAL A 111 -27.31 2.51 -6.14
N ILE A 112 -26.56 3.39 -6.80
CA ILE A 112 -25.83 3.04 -8.02
C ILE A 112 -24.59 2.26 -7.60
N LYS A 113 -24.47 1.00 -8.03
CA LYS A 113 -23.33 0.14 -7.71
C LYS A 113 -22.33 0.11 -8.85
N ASN A 114 -21.05 -0.06 -8.52
CA ASN A 114 -20.01 -0.15 -9.54
C ASN A 114 -20.12 -1.47 -10.33
N PRO A 115 -20.34 -1.42 -11.66
CA PRO A 115 -20.50 -2.61 -12.48
C PRO A 115 -19.20 -3.42 -12.65
N LEU A 116 -18.04 -2.84 -12.34
CA LEU A 116 -16.72 -3.45 -12.53
C LEU A 116 -16.13 -4.07 -11.27
N VAL A 117 -16.62 -3.71 -10.08
CA VAL A 117 -16.14 -4.29 -8.80
C VAL A 117 -16.87 -5.60 -8.47
N LEU A 118 -18.10 -5.75 -8.95
CA LEU A 118 -18.95 -6.93 -8.71
C LEU A 118 -18.69 -8.11 -9.67
N LYS A 119 -17.72 -7.98 -10.57
CA LYS A 119 -17.32 -9.02 -11.52
C LYS A 119 -15.97 -9.64 -11.16
#